data_AF-A0AAV3Z818-F1
#
_entry.id   AF-A0AAV3Z818-F1
#
_cell.length_a   1.000
_cell.length_b   1.000
_cell.length_c   1.000
_cell.angle_alpha   90.00
_cell.angle_beta   90.00
_cell.angle_gamma   90.00
#
_symmetry.space_group_name_H-M   'P 1'
#
loop_
_entity.id
_entity.type
_entity.pdbx_description
1 polymer ?
#
loop_
_entity_poly.entity_id
_entity_poly.type
_entity_poly.pdbx_seq_one_letter_code
_entity_poly.pdbx_strand_id
1 'polypeptide(L)'
;MSMIQVYQWCSWFKDGRTSLQDEPRSGRPNTANNDWNTARVDELIKVDRRVELKEISLKLDIPKTNVYEIVHDKFGYRKVSARWVPKMLPDEHKR
;
A
#
# COMPACT_ATOMS: atom_id res chain seq x y z
N MET A 1 31.69 5.34 -15.21
CA MET A 1 31.75 3.94 -14.74
C MET A 1 33.20 3.60 -14.43
N SER A 2 33.47 2.95 -13.31
CA SER A 2 34.82 2.48 -13.00
C SER A 2 35.18 1.27 -13.87
N MET A 3 36.47 0.99 -14.05
CA MET A 3 36.91 -0.22 -14.77
C MET A 3 36.34 -1.50 -14.15
N ILE A 4 36.19 -1.56 -12.82
CA ILE A 4 35.58 -2.69 -12.13
C ILE A 4 34.14 -2.95 -12.61
N GLN A 5 33.35 -1.88 -12.79
CA GLN A 5 31.98 -1.99 -13.31
C GLN A 5 31.97 -2.48 -14.76
N VAL A 6 32.89 -2.00 -15.60
CA VAL A 6 33.01 -2.43 -16.99
C VAL A 6 33.33 -3.93 -17.08
N TYR A 7 34.29 -4.41 -16.27
CA TYR A 7 34.63 -5.84 -16.23
C TYR A 7 33.48 -6.72 -15.74
N GLN A 8 32.72 -6.28 -14.73
CA GLN A 8 31.53 -7.01 -14.26
C GLN A 8 30.46 -7.13 -15.35
N TRP A 9 30.12 -6.03 -16.02
CA TRP A 9 29.13 -6.06 -17.11
C TRP A 9 29.59 -6.96 -18.26
N CYS A 10 30.87 -6.89 -18.66
CA CYS A 10 31.44 -7.79 -19.65
C CYS A 10 31.33 -9.27 -19.24
N SER A 11 31.50 -9.60 -17.96
CA SER A 11 31.29 -10.98 -17.46
C SER A 11 29.82 -11.36 -17.56
N TRP A 12 28.91 -10.53 -17.04
CA TRP A 12 27.47 -10.83 -17.06
C TRP A 12 26.92 -11.04 -18.47
N PHE A 13 27.37 -10.26 -19.45
CA PHE A 13 26.97 -10.47 -20.85
C PHE A 13 27.50 -11.79 -21.41
N LYS A 14 28.74 -12.18 -21.07
CA LYS A 14 29.29 -13.50 -21.45
C LYS A 14 28.54 -14.65 -20.80
N ASP A 15 28.08 -14.45 -19.57
CA ASP A 15 27.28 -15.41 -18.80
C ASP A 15 25.80 -15.45 -19.24
N GLY A 16 25.43 -14.72 -20.30
CA GLY A 16 24.11 -14.77 -20.93
C GLY A 16 23.09 -13.77 -20.38
N ARG A 17 23.48 -12.83 -19.50
CA ARG A 17 22.59 -11.73 -19.09
C ARG A 17 22.30 -10.84 -20.30
N THR A 18 21.04 -10.70 -20.67
CA THR A 18 20.60 -9.80 -21.75
C THR A 18 19.91 -8.53 -21.23
N SER A 19 19.47 -8.54 -19.98
CA SER A 19 18.79 -7.40 -19.35
C SER A 19 19.77 -6.30 -18.94
N LEU A 20 19.48 -5.08 -19.39
CA LEU A 20 20.16 -3.85 -18.97
C LEU A 20 19.54 -3.23 -17.70
N GLN A 21 18.41 -3.77 -17.24
CA GLN A 21 17.74 -3.27 -16.05
C GLN A 21 18.47 -3.73 -14.79
N ASP A 22 18.40 -2.92 -13.75
CA ASP A 22 18.88 -3.31 -12.43
C ASP A 22 18.08 -4.50 -11.89
N GLU A 23 18.77 -5.41 -11.21
CA GLU A 23 18.13 -6.43 -10.40
C GLU A 23 17.31 -5.79 -9.26
N PRO A 24 16.26 -6.47 -8.76
CA PRO A 24 15.56 -6.03 -7.57
C PRO A 24 16.54 -5.78 -6.41
N ARG A 25 16.56 -4.56 -5.91
CA ARG A 25 17.41 -4.19 -4.78
C ARG A 25 16.64 -4.41 -3.49
N SER A 26 17.28 -5.05 -2.50
CA SER A 26 16.73 -5.10 -1.14
C SER A 26 16.72 -3.70 -0.54
N GLY A 27 15.54 -3.11 -0.39
CA GLY A 27 15.33 -1.86 0.33
C GLY A 27 15.28 -2.05 1.85
N ARG A 28 15.06 -0.96 2.60
CA ARG A 28 14.78 -1.04 4.03
C ARG A 28 13.46 -1.80 4.25
N PRO A 29 13.42 -2.84 5.09
CA PRO A 29 12.18 -3.56 5.37
C PRO A 29 11.16 -2.63 6.02
N ASN A 30 9.93 -2.62 5.50
CA ASN A 30 8.83 -1.86 6.08
C ASN A 30 8.26 -2.64 7.28
N THR A 31 8.69 -2.28 8.50
CA THR A 31 8.26 -2.95 9.74
C THR A 31 6.77 -2.81 10.02
N ALA A 32 6.11 -1.76 9.49
CA ALA A 32 4.69 -1.55 9.73
C ALA A 32 3.79 -2.39 8.80
N ASN A 33 4.29 -2.82 7.64
CA ASN A 33 3.52 -3.61 6.66
C ASN A 33 3.50 -5.11 6.97
N ASN A 34 3.44 -5.49 8.25
CA ASN A 34 3.27 -6.88 8.68
C ASN A 34 1.81 -7.34 8.55
N ASP A 35 1.58 -8.66 8.63
CA ASP A 35 0.25 -9.24 8.42
C ASP A 35 -0.75 -8.84 9.52
N TRP A 36 -0.28 -8.67 10.75
CA TRP A 36 -1.10 -8.24 11.89
C TRP A 36 -1.67 -6.82 11.69
N ASN A 37 -0.81 -5.86 11.36
CA ASN A 37 -1.21 -4.48 11.04
C ASN A 37 -2.11 -4.45 9.82
N THR A 38 -1.78 -5.24 8.78
CA THR A 38 -2.57 -5.32 7.54
C THR A 38 -4.00 -5.78 7.85
N ALA A 39 -4.16 -6.87 8.60
CA ALA A 39 -5.47 -7.37 9.02
C ALA A 39 -6.25 -6.34 9.87
N ARG A 40 -5.56 -5.69 10.81
CA ARG A 40 -6.20 -4.74 11.73
C ARG A 40 -6.67 -3.46 11.03
N VAL A 41 -5.93 -2.99 10.02
CA VAL A 41 -6.35 -1.88 9.15
C VAL A 41 -7.64 -2.24 8.41
N ASP A 42 -7.74 -3.44 7.84
CA ASP A 42 -8.92 -3.90 7.11
C ASP A 42 -10.15 -4.04 8.03
N GLU A 43 -9.97 -4.58 9.24
CA GLU A 43 -11.02 -4.64 10.25
C GLU A 43 -11.58 -3.26 10.60
N LEU A 44 -10.71 -2.27 10.86
CA LEU A 44 -11.14 -0.91 11.20
C LEU A 44 -11.96 -0.26 10.06
N ILE A 45 -11.58 -0.50 8.80
CA ILE A 45 -12.31 0.01 7.62
C ILE A 45 -13.65 -0.72 7.43
N LYS A 46 -13.70 -2.01 7.74
CA LYS A 46 -14.95 -2.79 7.66
C LYS A 46 -15.96 -2.38 8.74
N VAL A 47 -15.48 -2.01 9.93
CA VAL A 47 -16.31 -1.48 11.03
C VAL A 47 -16.87 -0.11 10.67
N ASP A 48 -16.03 0.81 10.19
CA ASP A 48 -16.46 2.11 9.70
C ASP A 48 -15.80 2.43 8.35
N ARG A 49 -16.60 2.38 7.28
CA ARG A 49 -16.13 2.68 5.92
C ARG A 49 -15.77 4.16 5.71
N ARG A 50 -16.07 5.04 6.67
CA ARG A 50 -15.76 6.48 6.64
C ARG A 50 -14.59 6.87 7.53
N VAL A 51 -13.94 5.91 8.18
CA VAL A 51 -12.79 6.14 9.06
C VAL A 51 -11.64 6.89 8.33
N GLU A 52 -11.00 7.82 9.03
CA GLU A 52 -9.85 8.54 8.48
C GLU A 52 -8.54 7.76 8.65
N LEU A 53 -7.65 7.83 7.66
CA LEU A 53 -6.32 7.22 7.75
C LEU A 53 -5.50 7.70 8.95
N LYS A 54 -5.70 8.96 9.37
CA LYS A 54 -5.05 9.53 10.57
C LYS A 54 -5.53 8.84 11.84
N GLU A 55 -6.82 8.53 11.92
CA GLU A 55 -7.39 7.84 13.07
C GLU A 55 -6.90 6.40 13.17
N ILE A 56 -6.81 5.69 12.03
CA ILE A 56 -6.21 4.35 11.97
C ILE A 56 -4.74 4.39 12.42
N SER A 57 -3.99 5.37 11.91
CA SER A 57 -2.58 5.58 12.25
C SER A 57 -2.38 5.76 13.76
N LEU A 58 -3.22 6.57 14.40
CA LEU A 58 -3.19 6.79 15.85
C LEU A 58 -3.60 5.54 16.63
N LYS A 59 -4.61 4.79 16.17
CA LYS A 59 -5.10 3.57 16.84
C LYS A 59 -4.08 2.42 16.81
N LEU A 60 -3.28 2.34 15.75
CA LEU A 60 -2.32 1.26 15.53
C LEU A 60 -0.88 1.65 15.80
N ASP A 61 -0.64 2.91 16.17
CA ASP A 61 0.68 3.50 16.37
C ASP A 61 1.65 3.23 15.20
N ILE A 62 1.13 3.38 13.98
CA ILE A 62 1.91 3.22 12.74
C ILE A 62 1.88 4.51 11.92
N PRO A 63 2.95 4.81 11.15
CA PRO A 63 2.98 5.99 10.31
C PRO A 63 1.81 6.03 9.33
N LYS A 64 1.17 7.20 9.20
CA LYS A 64 0.05 7.42 8.27
C LYS A 64 0.39 7.00 6.83
N THR A 65 1.64 7.17 6.40
CA THR A 65 2.12 6.74 5.08
C THR A 65 1.96 5.24 4.89
N ASN A 66 2.28 4.43 5.89
CA ASN A 66 2.18 2.97 5.80
C ASN A 66 0.72 2.52 5.82
N VAL A 67 -0.14 3.20 6.59
CA VAL A 67 -1.59 3.00 6.51
C VAL A 67 -2.08 3.28 5.09
N TYR A 68 -1.62 4.37 4.47
CA TYR A 68 -1.97 4.71 3.10
C TYR A 68 -1.53 3.63 2.11
N GLU A 69 -0.29 3.14 2.19
CA GLU A 69 0.21 2.03 1.35
C GLU A 69 -0.63 0.76 1.52
N ILE A 70 -0.97 0.40 2.76
CA ILE A 70 -1.82 -0.78 3.03
C ILE A 70 -3.21 -0.61 2.38
N VAL A 71 -3.85 0.55 2.60
CA VAL A 71 -5.20 0.80 2.10
C VAL A 71 -5.23 0.89 0.57
N HIS A 72 -4.30 1.64 -0.01
CA HIS A 72 -4.30 1.94 -1.43
C HIS A 72 -3.61 0.85 -2.27
N ASP A 73 -2.41 0.42 -1.88
CA ASP A 73 -1.57 -0.44 -2.71
C ASP A 73 -1.80 -1.93 -2.40
N LYS A 74 -1.95 -2.32 -1.13
CA LYS A 74 -2.26 -3.73 -0.79
C LYS A 74 -3.74 -4.07 -1.01
N PHE A 75 -4.68 -3.26 -0.51
CA PHE A 75 -6.11 -3.56 -0.61
C PHE A 75 -6.78 -2.98 -1.86
N GLY A 76 -6.18 -1.99 -2.52
CA GLY A 76 -6.80 -1.34 -3.68
C GLY A 76 -8.01 -0.47 -3.32
N TYR A 77 -8.19 -0.14 -2.04
CA TYR A 77 -9.30 0.72 -1.62
C TYR A 77 -9.09 2.15 -2.09
N ARG A 78 -10.21 2.80 -2.44
CA ARG A 78 -10.23 4.19 -2.91
C ARG A 78 -11.21 5.00 -2.09
N LYS A 79 -10.83 6.24 -1.77
CA LYS A 79 -11.74 7.20 -1.16
C LYS A 79 -12.78 7.62 -2.21
N VAL A 80 -14.05 7.39 -1.91
CA VAL A 80 -15.18 7.82 -2.75
C VAL A 80 -15.99 8.84 -1.96
N SER A 81 -16.40 9.93 -2.61
CA SER A 81 -17.30 10.90 -1.98
C SER A 81 -18.69 10.30 -1.76
N ALA A 82 -19.30 10.62 -0.62
CA ALA A 82 -20.67 10.23 -0.36
C ALA A 82 -21.61 10.91 -1.37
N ARG A 83 -22.62 10.18 -1.85
CA ARG A 83 -23.68 10.76 -2.68
C ARG A 83 -24.61 11.60 -1.81
N TRP A 84 -25.00 12.77 -2.31
CA TRP A 84 -26.01 13.59 -1.64
C TRP A 84 -27.38 12.92 -1.73
N VAL A 85 -28.10 12.86 -0.60
CA VAL A 85 -29.43 12.27 -0.51
C VAL A 85 -30.40 13.41 -0.12
N PRO A 86 -31.36 13.79 -0.98
CA PRO A 86 -32.19 14.99 -0.76
C PRO A 86 -33.07 14.96 0.49
N LYS A 87 -33.47 13.76 0.93
CA LYS A 87 -34.31 13.56 2.11
C LYS A 87 -33.99 12.21 2.73
N MET A 88 -34.00 12.15 4.06
CA MET A 88 -33.93 10.88 4.78
C MET A 88 -35.18 10.05 4.48
N LEU A 89 -34.99 8.87 3.91
CA LEU A 89 -36.08 7.95 3.64
C LEU A 89 -36.56 7.31 4.94
N PRO A 90 -37.89 7.19 5.17
CA PRO A 90 -38.44 6.33 6.21
C PRO A 90 -38.04 4.87 5.98
N ASP A 91 -37.95 4.09 7.06
CA ASP A 91 -37.53 2.67 6.98
C ASP A 91 -38.46 1.84 6.08
N GLU A 92 -39.75 2.17 6.05
CA GLU A 92 -40.75 1.55 5.15
C GLU A 92 -40.38 1.65 3.66
N HIS A 93 -39.56 2.63 3.28
CA HIS A 93 -39.14 2.90 1.91
C HIS A 93 -37.68 2.56 1.64
N LYS A 94 -36.95 1.99 2.61
CA LYS A 94 -35.60 1.48 2.41
C LYS A 94 -35.72 0.03 1.91
N ARG A 95 -35.24 -0.22 0.70
CA ARG A 95 -35.13 -1.57 0.13
C ARG A 95 -34.06 -2.41 0.84
#